data_AF-A0A2N6NEP3-F1
#
_entry.id   AF-A0A2N6NEP3-F1
#
_cell.length_a   1.000
_cell.length_b   1.000
_cell.length_c   1.000
_cell.angle_alpha   90.00
_cell.angle_beta   90.00
_cell.angle_gamma   90.00
#
_symmetry.space_group_name_H-M   'P 1'
#
loop_
_entity.id
_entity.type
_entity.pdbx_description
1 polymer ?
#
loop_
_entity_poly.entity_id
_entity_poly.type
_entity_poly.pdbx_seq_one_letter_code
_entity_poly.pdbx_strand_id
1 'polypeptide(L)'
;MAPPEVGQIVFSQSSQPQAQCNTAVPDHAFTLPAGFPNVLTSPMSWIGKQHSDDTSYVVMLSLEDLAELNRALLHFKSLGLDGDLVDKTNFPLPQLAKKLNSMRRQVYAGRGFALLRGLNVNDYCVDDLTIIYLGIQHYIANQFGRQDNKGNMLESGDVISWLTRSTAASGGKCIIASAHTVYNILAATRPDLVRVLARSDWPFALPTFHCRPVLQHHDGKIMINFGRTALMGSASHPRCASLPQLTPVQAEALDAIEAVARATQLEMKTAAGDIHLINNFAVLHRRQGFVDGAQSSEKRHLVRMRLRDEELGWAVPNELQAEWTQAFGESGSKVWHIEPMPEGFFPLRLQAN
;
A
#
# COMPACT_ATOMS: atom_id res chain seq x y z
N MET A 1 53.78 -22.17 21.61
CA MET A 1 52.33 -22.24 21.34
C MET A 1 51.95 -20.99 20.58
N ALA A 2 51.77 -21.10 19.27
CA ALA A 2 51.29 -20.01 18.42
C ALA A 2 49.75 -19.98 18.44
N PRO A 3 49.10 -18.81 18.31
CA PRO A 3 47.65 -18.73 18.25
C PRO A 3 47.12 -19.33 16.93
N PRO A 4 45.89 -19.88 16.92
CA PRO A 4 45.33 -20.52 15.72
C PRO A 4 44.96 -19.48 14.66
N GLU A 5 45.24 -19.82 13.39
CA GLU A 5 44.87 -19.04 12.21
C GLU A 5 43.35 -18.88 12.10
N VAL A 6 42.91 -17.64 11.85
CA VAL A 6 41.53 -17.31 11.50
C VAL A 6 41.29 -17.80 10.07
N GLY A 7 40.46 -18.83 9.92
CA GLY A 7 40.04 -19.34 8.62
C GLY A 7 39.39 -18.24 7.78
N GLN A 8 39.97 -17.97 6.60
CA GLN A 8 39.34 -17.13 5.58
C GLN A 8 38.03 -17.77 5.14
N ILE A 9 36.92 -17.07 5.38
CA ILE A 9 35.63 -17.37 4.75
C ILE A 9 35.80 -17.06 3.27
N VAL A 10 35.90 -18.12 2.46
CA VAL A 10 35.83 -18.03 1.00
C VAL A 10 34.38 -17.70 0.64
N PHE A 11 34.12 -16.44 0.25
CA PHE A 11 32.89 -16.11 -0.43
C PHE A 11 32.89 -16.84 -1.77
N SER A 12 32.07 -17.89 -1.90
CA SER A 12 31.75 -18.45 -3.21
C SER A 12 31.20 -17.32 -4.08
N GLN A 13 31.81 -17.11 -5.25
CA GLN A 13 31.33 -16.17 -6.24
C GLN A 13 30.00 -16.69 -6.80
N SER A 14 28.90 -16.39 -6.12
CA SER A 14 27.59 -16.40 -6.75
C SER A 14 27.55 -15.25 -7.74
N SER A 15 27.16 -15.55 -8.97
CA SER A 15 26.98 -14.63 -10.10
C SER A 15 26.43 -13.27 -9.65
N GLN A 16 27.13 -12.19 -10.01
CA GLN A 16 26.71 -10.83 -9.67
C GLN A 16 25.26 -10.55 -10.13
N PRO A 17 24.40 -9.94 -9.29
CA PRO A 17 23.03 -9.57 -9.66
C PRO A 17 22.94 -8.55 -10.81
N GLN A 18 24.07 -7.99 -11.25
CA GLN A 18 24.16 -7.03 -12.37
C GLN A 18 23.69 -7.60 -13.73
N ALA A 19 23.71 -8.93 -13.92
CA ALA A 19 23.41 -9.53 -15.23
C ALA A 19 21.90 -9.64 -15.55
N GLN A 20 21.00 -9.61 -14.55
CA GLN A 20 19.57 -9.91 -14.78
C GLN A 20 18.74 -8.70 -15.23
N CYS A 21 19.20 -7.48 -14.97
CA CYS A 21 18.40 -6.26 -15.19
C CYS A 21 18.93 -5.39 -16.34
N ASN A 22 19.60 -6.01 -17.32
CA ASN A 22 20.23 -5.30 -18.45
C ASN A 22 19.92 -5.94 -19.80
N THR A 23 18.72 -6.52 -19.99
CA THR A 23 18.29 -6.94 -21.33
C THR A 23 17.70 -5.74 -22.07
N ALA A 24 18.55 -5.04 -22.83
CA ALA A 24 18.15 -3.94 -23.70
C ALA A 24 17.19 -4.46 -24.78
N VAL A 25 15.91 -4.12 -24.68
CA VAL A 25 14.96 -4.22 -25.79
C VAL A 25 15.17 -2.98 -26.67
N PRO A 26 15.24 -3.07 -28.01
CA PRO A 26 15.47 -1.92 -28.86
C PRO A 26 14.46 -0.78 -28.58
N ASP A 27 14.99 0.38 -28.16
CA ASP A 27 14.26 1.52 -27.58
C ASP A 27 13.48 2.39 -28.61
N HIS A 28 13.19 1.88 -29.81
CA HIS A 28 12.81 2.74 -30.95
C HIS A 28 11.38 2.56 -31.49
N ALA A 29 10.51 1.84 -30.79
CA ALA A 29 9.10 1.73 -31.19
C ALA A 29 8.21 2.71 -30.41
N PHE A 30 7.71 3.75 -31.09
CA PHE A 30 6.63 4.66 -30.62
C PHE A 30 5.25 3.97 -30.49
N THR A 31 5.22 2.67 -30.25
CA THR A 31 4.02 1.86 -30.12
C THR A 31 3.95 1.27 -28.72
N LEU A 32 2.74 0.90 -28.27
CA LEU A 32 2.56 0.23 -26.99
C LEU A 32 3.17 -1.19 -26.98
N PRO A 33 3.55 -1.73 -25.81
CA PRO A 33 3.97 -3.13 -25.71
C PRO A 33 2.86 -4.09 -26.13
N ALA A 34 3.23 -5.29 -26.56
CA ALA A 34 2.27 -6.29 -26.97
C ALA A 34 1.26 -6.59 -25.85
N GLY A 35 -0.02 -6.65 -26.21
CA GLY A 35 -1.12 -6.90 -25.27
C GLY A 35 -1.64 -5.66 -24.53
N PHE A 36 -0.94 -4.54 -24.52
CA PHE A 36 -1.40 -3.32 -23.84
C PHE A 36 -2.49 -2.60 -24.65
N PRO A 37 -3.63 -2.20 -24.04
CA PRO A 37 -4.72 -1.53 -24.75
C PRO A 37 -4.41 -0.07 -25.10
N ASN A 38 -4.77 0.38 -26.31
CA ASN A 38 -4.60 1.80 -26.68
C ASN A 38 -5.37 2.76 -25.76
N VAL A 39 -6.54 2.33 -25.27
CA VAL A 39 -7.37 3.06 -24.31
C VAL A 39 -7.96 2.06 -23.32
N LEU A 40 -7.78 2.31 -22.03
CA LEU A 40 -8.37 1.53 -20.94
C LEU A 40 -9.68 2.17 -20.49
N THR A 41 -10.80 1.51 -20.77
CA THR A 41 -12.11 1.90 -20.24
C THR A 41 -12.32 1.21 -18.90
N SER A 42 -12.37 1.98 -17.82
CA SER A 42 -12.46 1.43 -16.46
C SER A 42 -13.11 2.42 -15.49
N PRO A 43 -13.93 1.96 -14.52
CA PRO A 43 -14.44 2.80 -13.43
C PRO A 43 -13.32 3.43 -12.57
N MET A 44 -12.11 2.87 -12.63
CA MET A 44 -10.94 3.41 -11.94
C MET A 44 -10.25 4.52 -12.73
N SER A 45 -10.67 4.83 -13.96
CA SER A 45 -10.13 5.95 -14.76
C SER A 45 -10.91 7.23 -14.46
N TRP A 46 -10.44 7.98 -13.46
CA TRP A 46 -11.02 9.25 -13.02
C TRP A 46 -9.94 10.34 -12.89
N ILE A 47 -10.36 11.60 -12.85
CA ILE A 47 -9.52 12.76 -12.49
C ILE A 47 -10.09 13.39 -11.22
N GLY A 48 -9.23 13.89 -10.33
CA GLY A 48 -9.68 14.43 -9.04
C GLY A 48 -10.66 15.60 -9.15
N LYS A 49 -10.61 16.38 -10.23
CA LYS A 49 -11.59 17.45 -10.51
C LYS A 49 -13.03 16.93 -10.66
N GLN A 50 -13.24 15.67 -11.05
CA GLN A 50 -14.57 15.05 -11.08
C GLN A 50 -15.14 14.82 -9.66
N HIS A 51 -14.27 14.84 -8.64
CA HIS A 51 -14.62 14.58 -7.25
C HIS A 51 -14.42 15.78 -6.32
N SER A 52 -14.30 17.01 -6.85
CA SER A 52 -14.15 18.20 -6.01
C SER A 52 -15.36 18.44 -5.10
N ASP A 53 -16.56 18.11 -5.59
CA ASP A 53 -17.84 18.30 -4.89
C ASP A 53 -18.58 16.97 -4.65
N ASP A 54 -18.06 15.87 -5.20
CA ASP A 54 -18.64 14.53 -5.06
C ASP A 54 -18.04 13.79 -3.86
N THR A 55 -18.83 13.69 -2.80
CA THR A 55 -18.49 12.91 -1.60
C THR A 55 -18.96 11.45 -1.68
N SER A 56 -19.33 10.94 -2.87
CA SER A 56 -19.74 9.53 -3.07
C SER A 56 -18.70 8.50 -2.62
N TYR A 57 -17.44 8.92 -2.46
CA TYR A 57 -16.39 8.07 -1.91
C TYR A 57 -16.36 8.01 -0.38
N VAL A 58 -17.10 8.88 0.30
CA VAL A 58 -17.23 8.95 1.76
C VAL A 58 -18.48 8.20 2.20
N VAL A 59 -18.29 7.14 2.98
CA VAL A 59 -19.37 6.45 3.69
C VAL A 59 -19.40 6.97 5.11
N MET A 60 -20.50 7.65 5.45
CA MET A 60 -20.72 8.19 6.80
C MET A 60 -21.34 7.11 7.69
N LEU A 61 -20.74 6.89 8.86
CA LEU A 61 -21.32 6.10 9.93
C LEU A 61 -22.44 6.90 10.60
N SER A 62 -23.61 6.28 10.66
CA SER A 62 -24.79 6.74 11.40
C SER A 62 -24.68 6.35 12.88
N LEU A 63 -25.57 6.91 13.71
CA LEU A 63 -25.64 6.55 15.13
C LEU A 63 -25.96 5.07 15.32
N GLU A 64 -26.77 4.48 14.43
CA GLU A 64 -27.10 3.06 14.44
C GLU A 64 -25.87 2.20 14.11
N ASP A 65 -25.05 2.61 13.14
CA ASP A 65 -23.81 1.92 12.80
C ASP A 65 -22.82 1.97 13.98
N LEU A 66 -22.67 3.13 14.63
CA LEU A 66 -21.80 3.29 15.80
C LEU A 66 -22.28 2.44 16.98
N ALA A 67 -23.60 2.40 17.23
CA ALA A 67 -24.18 1.55 18.26
C ALA A 67 -23.97 0.05 17.95
N GLU A 68 -24.00 -0.35 16.67
CA GLU A 68 -23.68 -1.71 16.23
C GLU A 68 -22.21 -2.06 16.45
N LEU A 69 -21.27 -1.17 16.09
CA LEU A 69 -19.84 -1.35 16.35
C LEU A 69 -19.57 -1.53 17.85
N ASN A 70 -20.23 -0.74 18.71
CA ASN A 70 -20.11 -0.86 20.17
C ASN A 70 -20.63 -2.21 20.69
N ARG A 71 -21.77 -2.70 20.17
CA ARG A 71 -22.28 -4.03 20.54
C ARG A 71 -21.32 -5.15 20.10
N ALA A 72 -20.77 -5.06 18.89
CA ALA A 72 -19.80 -6.03 18.38
C ALA A 72 -18.50 -6.04 19.20
N LEU A 73 -17.98 -4.85 19.55
CA LEU A 73 -16.82 -4.71 20.43
C LEU A 73 -17.06 -5.33 21.81
N LEU A 74 -18.20 -5.02 22.46
CA LEU A 74 -18.54 -5.60 23.76
C LEU A 74 -18.69 -7.12 23.68
N HIS A 75 -19.31 -7.63 22.61
CA HIS A 75 -19.42 -9.07 22.37
C HIS A 75 -18.04 -9.71 22.25
N PHE A 76 -17.16 -9.19 21.39
CA PHE A 76 -15.81 -9.73 21.23
C PHE A 76 -15.02 -9.74 22.54
N LYS A 77 -15.05 -8.63 23.30
CA LYS A 77 -14.38 -8.53 24.60
C LYS A 77 -14.91 -9.55 25.62
N SER A 78 -16.19 -9.89 25.56
CA SER A 78 -16.78 -10.91 26.45
C SER A 78 -16.24 -12.32 26.23
N LEU A 79 -15.62 -12.58 25.06
CA LEU A 79 -15.01 -13.87 24.74
C LEU A 79 -13.62 -14.03 25.35
N GLY A 80 -12.99 -12.95 25.81
CA GLY A 80 -11.64 -12.99 26.40
C GLY A 80 -10.54 -13.43 25.43
N LEU A 81 -10.77 -13.25 24.12
CA LEU A 81 -9.80 -13.58 23.07
C LEU A 81 -8.78 -12.46 22.89
N ASP A 82 -7.60 -12.82 22.38
CA ASP A 82 -6.61 -11.84 21.93
C ASP A 82 -7.13 -11.04 20.73
N GLY A 83 -6.83 -9.73 20.70
CA GLY A 83 -7.40 -8.80 19.72
C GLY A 83 -7.07 -9.13 18.26
N ASP A 84 -6.01 -9.88 17.99
CA ASP A 84 -5.64 -10.32 16.65
C ASP A 84 -6.46 -11.54 16.16
N LEU A 85 -7.30 -12.12 17.01
CA LEU A 85 -8.24 -13.20 16.69
C LEU A 85 -9.63 -12.69 16.30
N VAL A 86 -9.82 -11.38 16.16
CA VAL A 86 -11.06 -10.80 15.62
C VAL A 86 -11.36 -11.41 14.25
N ASP A 87 -12.63 -11.74 13.99
CA ASP A 87 -13.14 -12.15 12.68
C ASP A 87 -14.65 -11.84 12.54
N LYS A 88 -15.28 -12.22 11.42
CA LYS A 88 -16.72 -11.98 11.19
C LYS A 88 -17.65 -12.76 12.12
N THR A 89 -17.19 -13.89 12.65
CA THR A 89 -17.98 -14.78 13.52
C THR A 89 -18.05 -14.25 14.94
N ASN A 90 -16.97 -13.61 15.42
CA ASN A 90 -16.87 -13.05 16.76
C ASN A 90 -16.99 -11.51 16.82
N PHE A 91 -17.07 -10.83 15.66
CA PHE A 91 -17.36 -9.40 15.53
C PHE A 91 -18.52 -9.16 14.53
N PRO A 92 -19.77 -9.46 14.92
CA PRO A 92 -20.91 -9.45 14.00
C PRO A 92 -21.42 -8.02 13.71
N LEU A 93 -21.53 -7.68 12.42
CA LEU A 93 -22.04 -6.39 11.92
C LEU A 93 -23.18 -6.59 10.90
N PRO A 94 -24.29 -7.26 11.23
CA PRO A 94 -25.33 -7.65 10.27
C PRO A 94 -25.89 -6.50 9.41
N GLN A 95 -25.97 -5.28 9.94
CA GLN A 95 -26.50 -4.12 9.22
C GLN A 95 -25.39 -3.33 8.52
N LEU A 96 -24.35 -2.93 9.27
CA LEU A 96 -23.21 -2.19 8.75
C LEU A 96 -22.45 -2.98 7.65
N ALA A 97 -22.44 -4.31 7.70
CA ALA A 97 -21.85 -5.16 6.66
C ALA A 97 -22.38 -4.84 5.25
N LYS A 98 -23.62 -4.37 5.11
CA LYS A 98 -24.18 -3.98 3.80
C LYS A 98 -23.42 -2.79 3.20
N LYS A 99 -23.12 -1.79 4.03
CA LYS A 99 -22.32 -0.61 3.64
C LYS A 99 -20.87 -1.01 3.39
N LEU A 100 -20.28 -1.83 4.26
CA LEU A 100 -18.90 -2.31 4.11
C LEU A 100 -18.71 -3.16 2.86
N ASN A 101 -19.66 -4.05 2.53
CA ASN A 101 -19.62 -4.83 1.28
C ASN A 101 -19.79 -3.95 0.03
N SER A 102 -20.58 -2.87 0.11
CA SER A 102 -20.66 -1.90 -0.98
C SER A 102 -19.32 -1.17 -1.16
N MET A 103 -18.71 -0.74 -0.06
CA MET A 103 -17.39 -0.13 -0.03
C MET A 103 -16.31 -1.06 -0.60
N ARG A 104 -16.28 -2.32 -0.17
CA ARG A 104 -15.43 -3.40 -0.70
C ARG A 104 -15.51 -3.46 -2.23
N ARG A 105 -16.72 -3.54 -2.81
CA ARG A 105 -16.90 -3.53 -4.28
C ARG A 105 -16.37 -2.25 -4.93
N GLN A 106 -16.54 -1.08 -4.33
CA GLN A 106 -16.02 0.18 -4.88
C GLN A 106 -14.48 0.22 -4.89
N VAL A 107 -13.83 -0.42 -3.93
CA VAL A 107 -12.36 -0.51 -3.85
C VAL A 107 -11.81 -1.53 -4.86
N TYR A 108 -12.42 -2.71 -5.00
CA TYR A 108 -11.89 -3.76 -5.89
C TYR A 108 -12.32 -3.64 -7.36
N ALA A 109 -13.50 -3.08 -7.63
CA ALA A 109 -14.10 -3.04 -8.98
C ALA A 109 -14.64 -1.67 -9.40
N GLY A 110 -14.90 -0.76 -8.45
CA GLY A 110 -15.35 0.60 -8.72
C GLY A 110 -14.18 1.56 -8.93
N ARG A 111 -14.21 2.71 -8.26
CA ARG A 111 -13.19 3.78 -8.38
C ARG A 111 -11.80 3.43 -7.82
N GLY A 112 -11.68 2.35 -7.03
CA GLY A 112 -10.38 1.94 -6.47
C GLY A 112 -10.05 2.51 -5.10
N PHE A 113 -10.94 3.30 -4.49
CA PHE A 113 -10.71 3.85 -3.14
C PHE A 113 -12.02 4.14 -2.39
N ALA A 114 -11.95 4.25 -1.08
CA ALA A 114 -13.07 4.70 -0.25
C ALA A 114 -12.59 5.31 1.08
N LEU A 115 -13.49 6.06 1.71
CA LEU A 115 -13.31 6.64 3.03
C LEU A 115 -14.50 6.26 3.91
N LEU A 116 -14.26 5.61 5.04
CA LEU A 116 -15.25 5.48 6.11
C LEU A 116 -15.01 6.59 7.14
N ARG A 117 -16.06 7.34 7.50
CA ARG A 117 -15.97 8.47 8.41
C ARG A 117 -17.07 8.42 9.47
N GLY A 118 -16.76 8.91 10.67
CA GLY A 118 -17.73 9.08 11.76
C GLY A 118 -17.33 8.42 13.08
N LEU A 119 -16.22 7.68 13.12
CA LEU A 119 -15.64 7.22 14.39
C LEU A 119 -15.10 8.42 15.16
N ASN A 120 -15.51 8.56 16.42
CA ASN A 120 -14.88 9.50 17.35
C ASN A 120 -13.82 8.77 18.16
N VAL A 121 -12.55 9.06 17.91
CA VAL A 121 -11.41 8.36 18.54
C VAL A 121 -11.37 8.54 20.06
N ASN A 122 -11.98 9.59 20.60
CA ASN A 122 -11.98 9.87 22.04
C ASN A 122 -12.95 8.99 22.83
N ASP A 123 -13.86 8.29 22.15
CA ASP A 123 -14.84 7.40 22.79
C ASP A 123 -14.23 6.03 23.10
N TYR A 124 -12.99 5.76 22.64
CA TYR A 124 -12.35 4.45 22.71
C TYR A 124 -10.94 4.55 23.28
N CYS A 125 -10.52 3.54 24.04
CA CYS A 125 -9.09 3.35 24.28
C CYS A 125 -8.40 2.86 22.99
N VAL A 126 -7.07 2.85 23.02
CA VAL A 126 -6.25 2.42 21.87
C VAL A 126 -6.60 1.01 21.40
N ASP A 127 -6.75 0.09 22.34
CA ASP A 127 -7.03 -1.32 22.04
C ASP A 127 -8.43 -1.49 21.47
N ASP A 128 -9.44 -0.85 22.07
CA ASP A 128 -10.83 -0.91 21.61
C ASP A 128 -10.98 -0.33 20.20
N LEU A 129 -10.32 0.80 19.91
CA LEU A 129 -10.33 1.40 18.58
C LEU A 129 -9.63 0.49 17.55
N THR A 130 -8.57 -0.21 17.97
CA THR A 130 -7.84 -1.16 17.12
C THR A 130 -8.68 -2.40 16.82
N ILE A 131 -9.41 -2.92 17.81
CA ILE A 131 -10.35 -4.04 17.65
C ILE A 131 -11.49 -3.64 16.70
N ILE A 132 -12.07 -2.45 16.85
CA ILE A 132 -13.09 -1.92 15.92
C ILE A 132 -12.54 -1.85 14.49
N TYR A 133 -11.32 -1.32 14.35
CA TYR A 133 -10.67 -1.21 13.05
C TYR A 133 -10.44 -2.58 12.40
N LEU A 134 -9.89 -3.55 13.15
CA LEU A 134 -9.74 -4.95 12.72
C LEU A 134 -11.09 -5.54 12.30
N GLY A 135 -12.11 -5.43 13.15
CA GLY A 135 -13.45 -5.94 12.91
C GLY A 135 -14.06 -5.42 11.62
N ILE A 136 -13.92 -4.12 11.34
CA ILE A 136 -14.33 -3.50 10.07
C ILE A 136 -13.56 -4.09 8.88
N GLN A 137 -12.24 -4.27 9.00
CA GLN A 137 -11.43 -4.77 7.88
C GLN A 137 -11.79 -6.19 7.46
N HIS A 138 -12.26 -7.05 8.38
CA HIS A 138 -12.75 -8.38 8.01
C HIS A 138 -13.91 -8.34 7.00
N TYR A 139 -14.70 -7.28 6.96
CA TYR A 139 -15.76 -7.11 5.95
C TYR A 139 -15.28 -6.52 4.63
N ILE A 140 -14.04 -6.03 4.58
CA ILE A 140 -13.39 -5.52 3.36
C ILE A 140 -12.57 -6.61 2.69
N ALA A 141 -11.91 -7.46 3.46
CA ALA A 141 -10.98 -8.48 2.99
C ALA A 141 -10.95 -9.69 3.94
N ASN A 142 -10.52 -10.86 3.45
CA ASN A 142 -10.42 -12.08 4.25
C ASN A 142 -8.98 -12.47 4.63
N GLN A 143 -7.98 -11.80 4.06
CA GLN A 143 -6.57 -12.00 4.39
C GLN A 143 -5.88 -10.69 4.78
N PHE A 144 -4.92 -10.80 5.70
CA PHE A 144 -4.23 -9.68 6.32
C PHE A 144 -2.72 -9.87 6.22
N GLY A 145 -2.06 -8.89 5.62
CA GLY A 145 -0.64 -8.93 5.34
C GLY A 145 0.16 -8.75 6.62
N ARG A 146 1.08 -9.67 6.87
CA ARG A 146 1.97 -9.65 8.03
C ARG A 146 2.86 -8.41 8.01
N GLN A 147 2.92 -7.63 9.08
CA GLN A 147 3.99 -6.63 9.18
C GLN A 147 5.30 -7.37 9.45
N ASP A 148 6.38 -6.96 8.79
CA ASP A 148 7.67 -7.52 9.15
C ASP A 148 8.17 -6.90 10.46
N ASN A 149 8.97 -7.66 11.20
CA ASN A 149 9.55 -7.21 12.48
C ASN A 149 10.55 -6.06 12.30
N LYS A 150 10.81 -5.64 11.05
CA LYS A 150 11.75 -4.57 10.68
C LYS A 150 11.02 -3.26 10.38
N GLY A 151 9.68 -3.25 10.40
CA GLY A 151 8.86 -2.08 10.07
C GLY A 151 9.02 -1.60 8.62
N ASN A 152 9.45 -2.46 7.70
CA ASN A 152 9.67 -2.02 6.32
C ASN A 152 8.36 -1.58 5.68
N MET A 153 8.46 -0.55 4.84
CA MET A 153 7.40 -0.17 3.92
C MET A 153 7.30 -1.25 2.84
N LEU A 154 6.45 -2.25 3.07
CA LEU A 154 6.15 -3.28 2.09
C LEU A 154 5.02 -2.81 1.17
N GLU A 155 5.26 -2.87 -0.13
CA GLU A 155 4.32 -2.47 -1.17
C GLU A 155 3.33 -3.60 -1.54
N SER A 156 3.41 -4.76 -0.88
CA SER A 156 2.54 -5.91 -1.17
C SER A 156 1.18 -5.84 -0.47
N GLY A 157 0.14 -6.27 -1.18
CA GLY A 157 -1.26 -6.23 -0.75
C GLY A 157 -2.15 -5.58 -1.78
N ASP A 158 -3.36 -6.12 -1.94
CA ASP A 158 -4.32 -5.65 -2.95
C ASP A 158 -4.89 -4.28 -2.54
N VAL A 159 -5.12 -4.11 -1.23
CA VAL A 159 -5.65 -2.88 -0.65
C VAL A 159 -4.76 -2.45 0.53
N ILE A 160 -4.41 -1.18 0.55
CA ILE A 160 -3.81 -0.52 1.71
C ILE A 160 -4.92 0.20 2.46
N SER A 161 -5.07 -0.15 3.74
CA SER A 161 -6.01 0.48 4.65
C SER A 161 -5.25 1.23 5.74
N TRP A 162 -5.76 2.39 6.17
CA TRP A 162 -5.28 2.99 7.40
C TRP A 162 -6.38 3.68 8.19
N LEU A 163 -6.33 3.51 9.51
CA LEU A 163 -7.07 4.29 10.49
C LEU A 163 -6.24 5.52 10.88
N THR A 164 -6.87 6.69 10.91
CA THR A 164 -6.27 7.92 11.43
C THR A 164 -6.60 8.08 12.91
N ARG A 165 -5.63 7.89 13.81
CA ARG A 165 -5.82 8.13 15.26
C ARG A 165 -5.71 9.61 15.59
N SER A 166 -4.75 10.30 14.99
CA SER A 166 -4.53 11.74 15.15
C SER A 166 -3.91 12.33 13.88
N THR A 167 -4.20 13.59 13.61
CA THR A 167 -3.65 14.35 12.49
C THR A 167 -2.45 15.19 12.94
N ALA A 168 -1.60 15.54 11.98
CA ALA A 168 -0.57 16.55 12.22
C ALA A 168 -1.20 17.90 12.56
N ALA A 169 -0.44 18.79 13.22
CA ALA A 169 -0.86 20.17 13.45
C ALA A 169 -1.13 20.93 12.13
N SER A 170 -0.34 20.65 11.09
CA SER A 170 -0.59 21.20 9.75
C SER A 170 -0.13 20.27 8.62
N GLY A 171 -0.78 20.36 7.45
CA GLY A 171 -0.47 19.54 6.28
C GLY A 171 -0.94 18.10 6.40
N GLY A 172 -0.22 17.17 5.77
CA GLY A 172 -0.43 15.73 5.97
C GLY A 172 -1.65 15.12 5.27
N LYS A 173 -2.25 15.86 4.32
CA LYS A 173 -3.34 15.37 3.48
C LYS A 173 -2.95 14.09 2.74
N CYS A 174 -3.93 13.20 2.57
CA CYS A 174 -3.84 12.09 1.64
C CYS A 174 -4.10 12.60 0.22
N ILE A 175 -3.20 12.29 -0.70
CA ILE A 175 -3.32 12.69 -2.10
C ILE A 175 -3.24 11.44 -2.95
N ILE A 176 -4.24 11.26 -3.81
CA ILE A 176 -4.36 10.06 -4.64
C ILE A 176 -4.50 10.42 -6.13
N ALA A 177 -4.09 9.50 -7.00
CA ALA A 177 -4.26 9.61 -8.44
C ALA A 177 -4.57 8.24 -9.05
N SER A 178 -5.42 8.22 -10.07
CA SER A 178 -5.74 7.00 -10.81
C SER A 178 -4.56 6.53 -11.66
N ALA A 179 -4.09 5.30 -11.42
CA ALA A 179 -3.11 4.64 -12.28
C ALA A 179 -3.64 4.40 -13.69
N HIS A 180 -4.94 4.16 -13.84
CA HIS A 180 -5.58 3.96 -15.14
C HIS A 180 -5.63 5.26 -15.96
N THR A 181 -5.90 6.39 -15.32
CA THR A 181 -5.83 7.71 -15.97
C THR A 181 -4.39 8.05 -16.35
N VAL A 182 -3.43 7.80 -15.45
CA VAL A 182 -2.00 7.96 -15.76
C VAL A 182 -1.63 7.13 -16.98
N TYR A 183 -2.01 5.85 -17.00
CA TYR A 183 -1.79 4.97 -18.13
C TYR A 183 -2.40 5.50 -19.43
N ASN A 184 -3.68 5.88 -19.43
CA ASN A 184 -4.36 6.38 -20.64
C ASN A 184 -3.67 7.61 -21.23
N ILE A 185 -3.23 8.54 -20.39
CA ILE A 185 -2.52 9.75 -20.83
C ILE A 185 -1.15 9.37 -21.40
N LEU A 186 -0.40 8.50 -20.74
CA LEU A 186 0.91 8.05 -21.24
C LEU A 186 0.76 7.23 -22.53
N ALA A 187 -0.23 6.36 -22.63
CA ALA A 187 -0.48 5.56 -23.83
C ALA A 187 -0.79 6.44 -25.04
N ALA A 188 -1.50 7.55 -24.85
CA ALA A 188 -1.85 8.49 -25.91
C ALA A 188 -0.70 9.45 -26.30
N THR A 189 0.16 9.82 -25.35
CA THR A 189 1.14 10.91 -25.54
C THR A 189 2.60 10.44 -25.57
N ARG A 190 2.93 9.38 -24.84
CA ARG A 190 4.27 8.80 -24.64
C ARG A 190 4.23 7.26 -24.57
N PRO A 191 3.75 6.55 -25.62
CA PRO A 191 3.71 5.08 -25.64
C PRO A 191 5.10 4.44 -25.51
N ASP A 192 6.16 5.17 -25.86
CA ASP A 192 7.55 4.83 -25.61
C ASP A 192 7.84 4.70 -24.10
N LEU A 193 7.34 5.60 -23.26
CA LEU A 193 7.52 5.50 -21.81
C LEU A 193 6.68 4.37 -21.19
N VAL A 194 5.50 4.06 -21.74
CA VAL A 194 4.73 2.87 -21.33
C VAL A 194 5.56 1.60 -21.55
N ARG A 195 6.29 1.53 -22.67
CA ARG A 195 7.21 0.42 -22.93
C ARG A 195 8.35 0.35 -21.92
N VAL A 196 8.94 1.50 -21.57
CA VAL A 196 9.99 1.56 -20.55
C VAL A 196 9.48 1.06 -19.19
N LEU A 197 8.30 1.52 -18.78
CA LEU A 197 7.66 1.11 -17.52
C LEU A 197 7.31 -0.38 -17.46
N ALA A 198 7.05 -1.00 -18.61
CA ALA A 198 6.69 -2.41 -18.74
C ALA A 198 7.89 -3.37 -18.87
N ARG A 199 9.13 -2.86 -18.98
CA ARG A 199 10.32 -3.71 -18.98
C ARG A 199 10.52 -4.38 -17.62
N SER A 200 11.09 -5.58 -17.59
CA SER A 200 11.35 -6.32 -16.34
C SER A 200 12.68 -5.96 -15.67
N ASP A 201 13.33 -4.87 -16.10
CA ASP A 201 14.71 -4.55 -15.77
C ASP A 201 14.84 -3.41 -14.72
N TRP A 202 13.75 -3.05 -14.06
CA TRP A 202 13.78 -2.03 -13.02
C TRP A 202 14.39 -2.57 -11.71
N PRO A 203 15.42 -1.93 -11.14
CA PRO A 203 16.20 -2.46 -10.03
C PRO A 203 15.61 -2.11 -8.66
N PHE A 204 14.54 -2.80 -8.25
CA PHE A 204 13.97 -2.66 -6.91
C PHE A 204 14.95 -3.17 -5.85
N ALA A 205 15.30 -2.35 -4.86
CA ALA A 205 16.28 -2.67 -3.83
C ALA A 205 15.68 -3.08 -2.48
N LEU A 206 14.37 -2.90 -2.31
CA LEU A 206 13.67 -3.12 -1.04
C LEU A 206 12.43 -4.01 -1.27
N PRO A 207 12.09 -4.90 -0.31
CA PRO A 207 12.87 -5.24 0.88
C PRO A 207 14.12 -6.09 0.56
N THR A 208 14.12 -6.74 -0.60
CA THR A 208 15.24 -7.49 -1.17
C THR A 208 15.45 -7.05 -2.61
N PHE A 209 16.69 -7.13 -3.10
CA PHE A 209 16.99 -6.76 -4.48
C PHE A 209 16.34 -7.74 -5.47
N HIS A 210 15.60 -7.21 -6.42
CA HIS A 210 15.00 -7.96 -7.53
C HIS A 210 14.65 -7.00 -8.68
N CYS A 211 14.32 -7.58 -9.84
CA CYS A 211 13.90 -6.80 -11.00
C CYS A 211 12.51 -7.22 -11.48
N ARG A 212 11.66 -6.21 -11.71
CA ARG A 212 10.25 -6.36 -12.07
C ARG A 212 9.77 -5.09 -12.78
N PRO A 213 8.72 -5.14 -13.62
CA PRO A 213 8.17 -3.93 -14.20
C PRO A 213 7.47 -3.03 -13.18
N VAL A 214 7.54 -1.71 -13.39
CA VAL A 214 6.77 -0.70 -12.65
C VAL A 214 5.30 -0.71 -13.05
N LEU A 215 5.04 -0.92 -14.34
CA LEU A 215 3.71 -0.97 -14.94
C LEU A 215 3.51 -2.32 -15.61
N GLN A 216 2.39 -2.98 -15.33
CA GLN A 216 2.10 -4.33 -15.82
C GLN A 216 0.70 -4.40 -16.41
N HIS A 217 0.55 -5.28 -17.41
CA HIS A 217 -0.75 -5.68 -17.92
C HIS A 217 -0.94 -7.17 -17.65
N HIS A 218 -1.86 -7.49 -16.76
CA HIS A 218 -2.12 -8.86 -16.32
C HIS A 218 -3.63 -9.06 -16.21
N ASP A 219 -4.15 -10.10 -16.85
CA ASP A 219 -5.58 -10.45 -16.87
C ASP A 219 -6.51 -9.28 -17.21
N GLY A 220 -6.16 -8.50 -18.24
CA GLY A 220 -6.95 -7.35 -18.69
C GLY A 220 -6.86 -6.11 -17.78
N LYS A 221 -6.02 -6.14 -16.73
CA LYS A 221 -5.84 -5.03 -15.78
C LYS A 221 -4.49 -4.36 -15.97
N ILE A 222 -4.49 -3.03 -15.95
CA ILE A 222 -3.27 -2.24 -15.81
C ILE A 222 -2.96 -2.04 -14.34
N MET A 223 -1.76 -2.42 -13.92
CA MET A 223 -1.32 -2.32 -12.54
C MET A 223 -0.06 -1.48 -12.47
N ILE A 224 -0.04 -0.47 -11.60
CA ILE A 224 1.16 0.30 -11.27
C ILE A 224 1.42 0.12 -9.79
N ASN A 225 2.51 -0.56 -9.44
CA ASN A 225 2.87 -0.87 -8.06
C ASN A 225 4.38 -0.68 -7.87
N PHE A 226 4.74 0.42 -7.21
CA PHE A 226 6.12 0.75 -6.87
C PHE A 226 6.17 1.82 -5.77
N GLY A 227 7.23 1.81 -4.99
CA GLY A 227 7.64 2.92 -4.13
C GLY A 227 8.92 3.55 -4.67
N ARG A 228 8.99 4.89 -4.78
CA ARG A 228 10.21 5.60 -5.24
C ARG A 228 11.44 5.25 -4.39
N THR A 229 11.27 5.03 -3.09
CA THR A 229 12.37 4.65 -2.19
C THR A 229 13.02 3.31 -2.56
N ALA A 230 12.25 2.33 -3.07
CA ALA A 230 12.82 1.05 -3.51
C ALA A 230 13.70 1.20 -4.77
N LEU A 231 13.45 2.22 -5.60
CA LEU A 231 14.18 2.47 -6.84
C LEU A 231 15.33 3.49 -6.67
N MET A 232 15.13 4.53 -5.86
CA MET A 232 16.02 5.69 -5.78
C MET A 232 16.63 5.90 -4.38
N GLY A 233 16.12 5.21 -3.35
CA GLY A 233 16.43 5.49 -1.96
C GLY A 233 15.75 6.76 -1.43
N SER A 234 16.05 7.12 -0.19
CA SER A 234 15.66 8.37 0.45
C SER A 234 16.69 8.74 1.54
N ALA A 235 16.60 9.93 2.13
CA ALA A 235 17.46 10.31 3.25
C ALA A 235 17.39 9.30 4.42
N SER A 236 16.20 8.79 4.70
CA SER A 236 15.97 7.78 5.75
C SER A 236 16.32 6.35 5.31
N HIS A 237 16.36 6.08 4.00
CA HIS A 237 16.69 4.77 3.43
C HIS A 237 17.65 4.94 2.26
N PRO A 238 18.94 5.22 2.52
CA PRO A 238 19.92 5.43 1.46
C PRO A 238 20.02 4.20 0.56
N ARG A 239 20.05 4.42 -0.76
CA ARG A 239 20.27 3.33 -1.71
C ARG A 239 21.74 2.89 -1.66
N CYS A 240 21.98 1.59 -1.58
CA CYS A 240 23.33 1.05 -1.63
C CYS A 240 23.99 1.36 -2.99
N ALA A 241 25.20 1.94 -2.97
CA ALA A 241 25.91 2.37 -4.18
C ALA A 241 26.33 1.22 -5.11
N SER A 242 26.41 -0.01 -4.61
CA SER A 242 26.74 -1.20 -5.42
C SER A 242 25.55 -1.72 -6.25
N LEU A 243 24.32 -1.28 -5.95
CA LEU A 243 23.13 -1.68 -6.69
C LEU A 243 23.00 -0.86 -7.98
N PRO A 244 22.42 -1.45 -9.06
CA PRO A 244 22.16 -0.72 -10.30
C PRO A 244 21.37 0.56 -10.07
N GLN A 245 21.73 1.63 -10.76
CA GLN A 245 20.98 2.89 -10.77
C GLN A 245 19.93 2.87 -11.89
N LEU A 246 18.95 3.77 -11.80
CA LEU A 246 18.02 3.98 -12.91
C LEU A 246 18.77 4.57 -14.11
N THR A 247 18.42 4.10 -15.30
CA THR A 247 18.83 4.75 -16.55
C THR A 247 18.12 6.10 -16.70
N PRO A 248 18.64 7.04 -17.53
CA PRO A 248 17.98 8.32 -17.79
C PRO A 248 16.52 8.16 -18.27
N VAL A 249 16.25 7.17 -19.12
CA VAL A 249 14.89 6.93 -19.64
C VAL A 249 13.95 6.33 -18.58
N GLN A 250 14.45 5.50 -17.66
CA GLN A 250 13.66 5.03 -16.51
C GLN A 250 13.33 6.20 -15.57
N ALA A 251 14.29 7.09 -15.31
CA ALA A 251 14.03 8.30 -14.52
C ALA A 251 12.97 9.19 -15.18
N GLU A 252 13.10 9.44 -16.49
CA GLU A 252 12.09 10.18 -17.28
C GLU A 252 10.70 9.53 -17.18
N ALA A 253 10.61 8.20 -17.28
CA ALA A 253 9.35 7.49 -17.17
C ALA A 253 8.68 7.66 -15.79
N LEU A 254 9.45 7.66 -14.70
CA LEU A 254 8.93 7.93 -13.36
C LEU A 254 8.47 9.38 -13.19
N ASP A 255 9.16 10.33 -13.82
CA ASP A 255 8.80 11.74 -13.78
C ASP A 255 7.54 12.02 -14.61
N ALA A 256 7.35 11.31 -15.73
CA ALA A 256 6.12 11.36 -16.49
C ALA A 256 4.91 10.84 -15.69
N ILE A 257 5.06 9.72 -14.96
CA ILE A 257 4.02 9.25 -14.01
C ILE A 257 3.71 10.35 -12.99
N GLU A 258 4.73 10.94 -12.36
CA GLU A 258 4.53 11.96 -11.32
C GLU A 258 3.83 13.21 -11.88
N ALA A 259 4.25 13.70 -13.04
CA ALA A 259 3.67 14.86 -13.68
C ALA A 259 2.17 14.66 -13.96
N VAL A 260 1.80 13.52 -14.55
CA VAL A 260 0.40 13.19 -14.83
C VAL A 260 -0.37 12.99 -13.53
N ALA A 261 0.16 12.22 -12.59
CA ALA A 261 -0.50 11.97 -11.31
C ALA A 261 -0.80 13.28 -10.57
N ARG A 262 0.14 14.25 -10.55
CA ARG A 262 -0.06 15.58 -9.96
C ARG A 262 -1.13 16.39 -10.68
N ALA A 263 -1.16 16.34 -12.01
CA ALA A 263 -2.16 17.05 -12.80
C ALA A 263 -3.58 16.52 -12.60
N THR A 264 -3.73 15.23 -12.27
CA THR A 264 -5.04 14.56 -12.14
C THR A 264 -5.41 14.19 -10.71
N GLN A 265 -4.62 14.60 -9.70
CA GLN A 265 -4.78 14.14 -8.33
C GLN A 265 -6.09 14.61 -7.67
N LEU A 266 -6.55 13.82 -6.70
CA LEU A 266 -7.55 14.19 -5.70
C LEU A 266 -6.87 14.40 -4.36
N GLU A 267 -7.14 15.51 -3.69
CA GLU A 267 -6.73 15.76 -2.31
C GLU A 267 -7.86 15.42 -1.35
N MET A 268 -7.64 14.44 -0.48
CA MET A 268 -8.61 14.04 0.53
C MET A 268 -8.28 14.74 1.86
N LYS A 269 -9.28 15.44 2.41
CA LYS A 269 -9.22 15.93 3.78
C LYS A 269 -9.37 14.76 4.74
N THR A 270 -8.38 14.57 5.61
CA THR A 270 -8.33 13.51 6.62
C THR A 270 -8.67 14.09 7.99
N ALA A 271 -9.47 13.38 8.77
CA ALA A 271 -9.78 13.67 10.17
C ALA A 271 -9.47 12.45 11.05
N ALA A 272 -9.32 12.67 12.36
CA ALA A 272 -9.23 11.57 13.31
C ALA A 272 -10.50 10.70 13.23
N GLY A 273 -10.32 9.38 13.29
CA GLY A 273 -11.37 8.37 13.12
C GLY A 273 -11.62 7.95 11.67
N ASP A 274 -11.05 8.64 10.70
CA ASP A 274 -11.17 8.25 9.29
C ASP A 274 -10.43 6.94 9.00
N ILE A 275 -11.10 6.04 8.30
CA ILE A 275 -10.51 4.83 7.72
C ILE A 275 -10.48 4.97 6.21
N HIS A 276 -9.28 5.00 5.64
CA HIS A 276 -9.09 5.05 4.19
C HIS A 276 -8.81 3.65 3.65
N LEU A 277 -9.34 3.37 2.46
CA LEU A 277 -9.08 2.14 1.71
C LEU A 277 -8.61 2.52 0.30
N ILE A 278 -7.44 2.03 -0.11
CA ILE A 278 -6.84 2.31 -1.41
C ILE A 278 -6.49 1.00 -2.11
N ASN A 279 -7.00 0.78 -3.32
CA ASN A 279 -6.56 -0.31 -4.18
C ASN A 279 -5.13 -0.01 -4.67
N ASN A 280 -4.21 -0.86 -4.23
CA ASN A 280 -2.78 -0.63 -4.33
C ASN A 280 -2.19 -0.91 -5.73
N PHE A 281 -3.00 -1.44 -6.64
CA PHE A 281 -2.63 -1.60 -8.05
C PHE A 281 -3.15 -0.47 -8.94
N ALA A 282 -4.32 0.07 -8.60
CA ALA A 282 -5.06 0.99 -9.45
C ALA A 282 -4.98 2.45 -9.00
N VAL A 283 -4.55 2.70 -7.76
CA VAL A 283 -4.52 4.05 -7.17
C VAL A 283 -3.15 4.33 -6.60
N LEU A 284 -2.47 5.29 -7.22
CA LEU A 284 -1.25 5.88 -6.69
C LEU A 284 -1.62 6.78 -5.53
N HIS A 285 -0.84 6.74 -4.45
CA HIS A 285 -1.09 7.53 -3.27
C HIS A 285 0.21 8.15 -2.75
N ARG A 286 0.09 9.35 -2.19
CA ARG A 286 1.19 10.05 -1.52
C ARG A 286 0.66 10.86 -0.36
N ARG A 287 1.59 11.24 0.52
CA ARG A 287 1.33 12.12 1.66
C ARG A 287 1.85 13.52 1.35
N GLN A 288 1.07 14.55 1.65
CA GLN A 288 1.58 15.93 1.67
C GLN A 288 2.59 16.09 2.82
N GLY A 289 3.61 16.94 2.66
CA GLY A 289 4.43 17.37 3.78
C GLY A 289 3.58 17.87 4.95
N PHE A 290 4.04 17.66 6.17
CA PHE A 290 3.30 17.98 7.39
C PHE A 290 4.26 18.40 8.51
N VAL A 291 3.70 19.09 9.50
CA VAL A 291 4.40 19.48 10.73
C VAL A 291 3.57 19.01 11.90
N ASP A 292 4.19 18.21 12.77
CA ASP A 292 3.60 17.75 14.02
C ASP A 292 3.62 18.87 15.07
N GLY A 293 2.62 18.85 15.95
CA GLY A 293 2.52 19.76 17.09
C GLY A 293 3.24 19.23 18.34
N ALA A 294 3.15 20.01 19.42
CA ALA A 294 3.77 19.65 20.69
C ALA A 294 2.96 18.57 21.44
N GLN A 295 1.63 18.60 21.30
CA GLN A 295 0.74 17.65 21.95
C GLN A 295 0.68 16.32 21.19
N SER A 296 0.44 15.21 21.89
CA SER A 296 0.31 13.89 21.25
C SER A 296 -0.86 13.81 20.26
N SER A 297 -1.93 14.55 20.51
CA SER A 297 -3.09 14.72 19.61
C SER A 297 -2.78 15.48 18.31
N GLU A 298 -1.67 16.22 18.29
CA GLU A 298 -1.19 17.00 17.14
C GLU A 298 -0.01 16.32 16.43
N LYS A 299 0.39 15.14 16.91
CA LYS A 299 1.34 14.26 16.23
C LYS A 299 0.58 13.28 15.36
N ARG A 300 0.94 13.21 14.09
CA ARG A 300 0.24 12.35 13.13
C ARG A 300 0.45 10.88 13.45
N HIS A 301 -0.63 10.18 13.79
CA HIS A 301 -0.59 8.75 14.08
C HIS A 301 -1.60 7.99 13.21
N LEU A 302 -1.09 7.11 12.35
CA LEU A 302 -1.90 6.19 11.54
C LEU A 302 -1.60 4.74 11.89
N VAL A 303 -2.64 3.91 11.93
CA VAL A 303 -2.51 2.44 12.01
C VAL A 303 -2.82 1.86 10.64
N ARG A 304 -1.84 1.21 9.99
CA ARG A 304 -1.94 0.74 8.60
C ARG A 304 -2.06 -0.78 8.52
N MET A 305 -2.91 -1.26 7.63
CA MET A 305 -3.07 -2.67 7.27
C MET A 305 -2.91 -2.88 5.78
N ARG A 306 -2.47 -4.08 5.41
CA ARG A 306 -2.39 -4.55 4.03
C ARG A 306 -3.38 -5.69 3.92
N LEU A 307 -4.23 -5.64 2.92
CA LEU A 307 -5.41 -6.49 2.83
C LEU A 307 -5.40 -7.24 1.51
N ARG A 308 -5.91 -8.46 1.54
CA ARG A 308 -6.12 -9.30 0.36
C ARG A 308 -7.47 -9.99 0.45
N ASP A 309 -8.13 -10.04 -0.69
CA ASP A 309 -9.48 -10.57 -0.83
C ASP A 309 -9.45 -11.68 -1.88
N GLU A 310 -9.71 -12.92 -1.48
CA GLU A 310 -9.67 -14.04 -2.41
C GLU A 310 -10.79 -14.01 -3.45
N GLU A 311 -11.90 -13.32 -3.18
CA GLU A 311 -13.08 -13.30 -4.06
C GLU A 311 -13.03 -12.13 -5.06
N LEU A 312 -12.63 -10.94 -4.60
CA LEU A 312 -12.62 -9.72 -5.42
C LEU A 312 -11.22 -9.19 -5.74
N GLY A 313 -10.20 -9.73 -5.08
CA GLY A 313 -8.80 -9.40 -5.34
C GLY A 313 -8.41 -9.75 -6.76
N TRP A 314 -7.48 -8.98 -7.32
CA TRP A 314 -6.99 -9.21 -8.67
C TRP A 314 -5.97 -10.35 -8.68
N ALA A 315 -5.88 -11.06 -9.81
CA ALA A 315 -4.79 -11.99 -10.04
C ALA A 315 -3.45 -11.26 -9.88
N VAL A 316 -2.56 -11.81 -9.08
CA VAL A 316 -1.26 -11.20 -8.78
C VAL A 316 -0.28 -11.62 -9.89
N PRO A 317 0.37 -10.67 -10.58
CA PRO A 317 1.38 -10.99 -11.58
C PRO A 317 2.50 -11.85 -11.01
N ASN A 318 3.10 -12.71 -11.84
CA ASN A 318 4.14 -13.67 -11.42
C ASN A 318 5.32 -12.97 -10.71
N GLU A 319 5.69 -11.78 -11.17
CA GLU A 319 6.76 -10.95 -10.63
C GLU A 319 6.47 -10.41 -9.21
N LEU A 320 5.21 -10.48 -8.75
CA LEU A 320 4.77 -10.08 -7.40
C LEU A 320 4.41 -11.25 -6.49
N GLN A 321 4.30 -12.47 -7.02
CA GLN A 321 3.80 -13.62 -6.28
C GLN A 321 4.63 -13.93 -5.02
N ALA A 322 5.95 -13.77 -5.11
CA ALA A 322 6.84 -14.00 -3.97
C ALA A 322 6.53 -13.04 -2.81
N GLU A 323 6.37 -11.74 -3.08
CA GLU A 323 6.07 -10.72 -2.06
C GLU A 323 4.66 -10.88 -1.48
N TRP A 324 3.70 -11.31 -2.29
CA TRP A 324 2.34 -11.60 -1.82
C TRP A 324 2.31 -12.85 -0.96
N THR A 325 2.99 -13.92 -1.36
CA THR A 325 3.11 -15.15 -0.58
C THR A 325 3.79 -14.88 0.77
N GLN A 326 4.85 -14.07 0.77
CA GLN A 326 5.52 -13.66 2.00
C GLN A 326 4.59 -12.83 2.92
N ALA A 327 3.75 -11.96 2.36
CA ALA A 327 2.85 -11.14 3.14
C ALA A 327 1.65 -11.93 3.69
N PHE A 328 1.06 -12.83 2.90
CA PHE A 328 -0.25 -13.43 3.16
C PHE A 328 -0.25 -14.96 3.35
N GLY A 329 0.86 -15.66 3.09
CA GLY A 329 0.97 -17.10 3.29
C GLY A 329 0.88 -17.55 4.76
N GLU A 330 0.75 -18.86 4.98
CA GLU A 330 0.38 -19.46 6.28
C GLU A 330 1.49 -19.45 7.35
N SER A 331 2.76 -19.26 6.99
CA SER A 331 3.90 -19.52 7.88
C SER A 331 4.59 -18.26 8.42
N GLY A 332 4.27 -17.82 9.65
CA GLY A 332 5.00 -16.80 10.42
C GLY A 332 4.15 -15.99 11.41
N SER A 333 4.77 -15.28 12.36
CA SER A 333 4.07 -14.45 13.36
C SER A 333 3.47 -13.18 12.74
N LYS A 334 2.25 -12.80 13.16
CA LYS A 334 1.65 -11.49 12.85
C LYS A 334 2.02 -10.49 13.96
N VAL A 335 2.67 -9.39 13.59
CA VAL A 335 2.96 -8.28 14.52
C VAL A 335 2.14 -7.07 14.10
N TRP A 336 1.55 -6.37 15.07
CA TRP A 336 0.78 -5.15 14.85
C TRP A 336 1.46 -3.98 15.56
N HIS A 337 1.96 -3.02 14.80
CA HIS A 337 2.49 -1.77 15.35
C HIS A 337 1.34 -0.82 15.68
N ILE A 338 0.85 -0.88 16.93
CA ILE A 338 -0.24 -0.05 17.44
C ILE A 338 0.26 1.34 17.90
N GLU A 339 1.52 1.42 18.29
CA GLU A 339 2.21 2.65 18.67
C GLU A 339 3.02 3.23 17.49
N PRO A 340 3.22 4.56 17.44
CA PRO A 340 4.03 5.16 16.40
C PRO A 340 5.43 4.57 16.44
N MET A 341 5.90 4.08 15.30
CA MET A 341 7.32 3.74 15.16
C MET A 341 8.14 5.00 15.46
N PRO A 342 9.16 4.95 16.34
CA PRO A 342 10.02 6.10 16.56
C PRO A 342 10.66 6.51 15.23
N GLU A 343 10.89 7.82 15.03
CA GLU A 343 11.65 8.27 13.87
C GLU A 343 13.03 7.59 13.86
N GLY A 344 13.25 6.66 12.93
CA GLY A 344 14.53 6.01 12.72
C GLY A 344 14.96 4.92 13.71
N PHE A 345 14.06 4.27 14.47
CA PHE A 345 14.46 3.20 15.40
C PHE A 345 14.14 1.77 14.92
N PHE A 346 15.21 0.98 14.84
CA PHE A 346 15.26 -0.47 14.68
C PHE A 346 15.86 -1.10 15.95
N PRO A 347 15.18 -2.00 16.66
CA PRO A 347 15.88 -2.92 17.54
C PRO A 347 16.29 -4.15 16.72
N LEU A 348 17.59 -4.27 16.46
CA LEU A 348 18.21 -5.59 16.34
C LEU A 348 18.12 -6.26 17.72
N ARG A 349 17.04 -6.97 18.00
CA ARG A 349 17.04 -8.02 19.03
C ARG A 349 16.63 -9.35 18.40
N LEU A 350 17.66 -10.12 18.08
CA LEU A 350 17.61 -11.57 18.01
C LEU A 350 17.64 -12.09 19.45
N GLN A 351 16.47 -12.29 20.07
CA GLN A 351 16.19 -13.38 21.03
C GLN A 351 14.78 -13.21 21.63
N ALA A 352 14.06 -14.32 21.67
CA ALA A 352 12.77 -14.47 22.31
C ALA A 352 12.95 -14.50 23.84
N ASN A 353 12.00 -13.90 24.57
CA ASN A 353 11.69 -14.32 25.92
C ASN A 353 10.45 -15.19 25.87
#